data_AF-A0A9P7VMM0-F1
#
_entry.id   AF-A0A9P7VMM0-F1
#
_cell.length_a   1.000
_cell.length_b   1.000
_cell.length_c   1.000
_cell.angle_alpha   90.00
_cell.angle_beta   90.00
_cell.angle_gamma   90.00
#
_symmetry.space_group_name_H-M   'P 1'
#
loop_
_entity.id
_entity.type
_entity.pdbx_description
1 polymer ?
#
loop_
_entity_poly.entity_id
_entity_poly.type
_entity_poly.pdbx_seq_one_letter_code
_entity_poly.pdbx_strand_id
1 'polypeptide(L)' 'MTKSTTIHWLGIFQRGTNYAGGVASVTQCPITTGSSFLYDFPIPDRAGTFWYHSNLSIQYCDGLRGPFVV' A
#
# COMPACT_ATOMS: atom_id res chain seq x y z
N MET A 1 5.97 18.81 -4.52
CA MET A 1 5.73 17.42 -4.07
C MET A 1 4.24 17.20 -3.87
N THR A 2 3.71 16.09 -4.38
CA THR A 2 2.34 15.62 -4.11
C THR A 2 2.19 15.33 -2.61
N LYS A 3 1.13 15.86 -1.98
CA LYS A 3 0.90 15.72 -0.53
C LYS A 3 0.03 14.52 -0.15
N SER A 4 -0.67 13.93 -1.12
CA SER A 4 -1.44 12.71 -0.92
C SER A 4 -0.55 11.48 -1.04
N THR A 5 -1.02 10.32 -0.59
CA THR A 5 -0.28 9.06 -0.72
C THR A 5 -1.23 7.84 -0.75
N THR A 6 -0.73 6.70 -1.17
CA THR A 6 -1.33 5.37 -0.95
C THR A 6 -0.18 4.39 -0.69
N ILE A 7 -0.42 3.32 0.07
CA ILE A 7 0.60 2.28 0.32
C ILE A 7 0.15 0.96 -0.29
N HIS A 8 0.99 0.40 -1.16
CA HIS A 8 0.82 -0.95 -1.68
C HIS A 8 1.72 -1.94 -0.93
N TRP A 9 1.14 -3.09 -0.57
CA TRP A 9 1.80 -4.19 0.12
C TRP A 9 2.21 -5.25 -0.91
N LEU A 10 3.36 -5.06 -1.57
CA LEU A 10 3.73 -5.87 -2.73
C LEU A 10 3.96 -7.33 -2.32
N GLY A 11 3.25 -8.23 -3.00
CA GLY A 11 3.35 -9.68 -2.82
C GLY A 11 2.36 -10.27 -1.82
N ILE A 12 1.54 -9.44 -1.16
CA ILE A 12 0.44 -9.90 -0.31
C ILE A 12 -0.83 -10.10 -1.13
N PHE A 13 -1.46 -11.27 -0.97
CA PHE A 13 -2.75 -11.56 -1.59
C PHE A 13 -3.89 -10.89 -0.82
N GLN A 14 -4.48 -9.86 -1.41
CA GLN A 14 -5.61 -9.12 -0.85
C GLN A 14 -6.97 -9.80 -1.14
N ARG A 15 -7.08 -11.10 -0.84
CA ARG A 15 -8.32 -11.88 -1.06
C ARG A 15 -9.40 -11.42 -0.09
N GLY A 16 -10.50 -10.87 -0.62
CA GLY A 16 -11.58 -10.30 0.19
C GLY A 16 -11.28 -8.89 0.74
N THR A 17 -10.06 -8.40 0.58
CA THR A 17 -9.59 -7.10 1.08
C THR A 17 -9.02 -6.23 -0.04
N ASN A 18 -9.59 -6.30 -1.25
CA ASN A 18 -9.08 -5.55 -2.40
C ASN A 18 -9.03 -4.03 -2.16
N TYR A 19 -9.88 -3.49 -1.29
CA TYR A 19 -9.85 -2.08 -0.85
C TYR A 19 -8.54 -1.68 -0.14
N ALA A 20 -7.81 -2.64 0.44
CA ALA A 20 -6.49 -2.46 1.03
C ALA A 20 -5.36 -2.68 0.01
N GLY A 21 -5.70 -2.77 -1.28
CA GLY A 21 -4.79 -3.01 -2.37
C GLY A 21 -3.79 -1.88 -2.62
N GLY A 22 -4.03 -0.64 -2.19
CA GLY A 22 -3.01 0.42 -2.20
C GLY A 22 -2.66 1.05 -3.55
N VAL A 23 -3.12 0.49 -4.67
CA VAL A 23 -2.89 1.06 -6.02
C VAL A 23 -3.86 2.22 -6.25
N ALA A 24 -3.32 3.43 -6.39
CA ALA A 24 -4.11 4.65 -6.57
C ALA A 24 -4.95 4.57 -7.86
N SER A 25 -6.23 4.97 -7.75
CA SER A 25 -7.22 4.97 -8.82
C SER A 25 -7.58 3.60 -9.42
N VAL A 26 -7.10 2.51 -8.79
CA VAL A 26 -7.50 1.12 -9.13
C VAL A 26 -8.23 0.48 -7.96
N THR A 27 -7.59 0.49 -6.78
CA THR A 27 -8.12 -0.15 -5.56
C THR A 27 -8.62 0.86 -4.52
N GLN A 28 -8.14 2.10 -4.59
CA GLN A 28 -8.58 3.20 -3.72
C GLN A 28 -8.24 4.58 -4.32
N CYS A 29 -8.90 5.62 -3.82
CA CYS A 29 -8.42 6.99 -3.99
C CYS A 29 -7.23 7.28 -3.06
N PRO A 30 -6.36 8.25 -3.41
CA PRO A 30 -5.27 8.68 -2.53
C PRO A 30 -5.73 9.24 -1.20
N ILE A 31 -5.00 8.89 -0.13
CA ILE A 31 -5.18 9.45 1.21
C ILE A 31 -4.73 10.91 1.17
N THR A 32 -5.62 11.82 1.55
CA THR A 32 -5.35 13.25 1.57
C THR A 32 -4.48 13.65 2.76
N THR A 33 -3.75 14.75 2.61
CA THR A 33 -2.92 15.30 3.69
C THR A 33 -3.77 15.63 4.93
N GLY A 34 -3.26 15.29 6.12
CA GLY A 34 -3.99 15.48 7.39
C GLY A 34 -5.06 14.42 7.68
N SER A 35 -5.28 13.47 6.77
CA SER A 35 -6.21 12.35 6.96
C SER A 35 -5.47 11.05 7.28
N SER A 36 -6.21 10.05 7.74
CA SER A 36 -5.71 8.70 8.03
C SER A 36 -6.56 7.65 7.33
N PHE A 37 -5.96 6.51 7.01
CA PHE A 37 -6.64 5.36 6.43
C PHE A 37 -6.05 4.09 7.04
N LEU A 38 -6.92 3.18 7.47
CA LEU A 38 -6.52 1.90 8.04
C LEU A 38 -6.46 0.85 6.93
N TYR A 39 -5.27 0.30 6.70
CA TYR A 39 -5.10 -0.92 5.92
C TYR A 39 -5.26 -2.12 6.85
N ASP A 40 -6.40 -2.78 6.80
CA ASP A 40 -6.72 -3.96 7.62
C ASP A 40 -6.95 -5.17 6.71
N PHE A 41 -6.06 -6.16 6.79
CA PHE A 41 -6.17 -7.39 6.02
C PHE A 41 -5.41 -8.54 6.69
N PRO A 42 -5.93 -9.78 6.59
CA PRO A 42 -5.22 -10.96 7.06
C PRO A 42 -4.17 -11.43 6.04
N ILE A 43 -3.18 -12.18 6.51
CA ILE A 43 -2.17 -12.85 5.67
C ILE A 43 -2.21 -14.36 5.98
N PRO A 44 -3.22 -15.11 5.51
CA PRO A 44 -3.46 -16.48 5.96
C PRO A 44 -2.53 -17.53 5.31
N ASP A 45 -2.03 -17.25 4.11
CA ASP A 45 -1.40 -18.24 3.22
C ASP A 45 -0.06 -17.76 2.63
N ARG A 46 0.60 -16.79 3.25
CA ARG A 46 1.85 -16.17 2.78
C ARG A 46 2.83 -15.97 3.94
N ALA A 47 4.06 -16.42 3.75
CA ALA A 47 5.22 -16.12 4.60
C ALA A 47 6.44 -15.89 3.71
N GLY A 48 7.35 -15.02 4.12
CA GLY A 48 8.56 -14.67 3.37
C GLY A 48 8.89 -13.18 3.38
N THR A 49 9.76 -12.79 2.44
CA THR A 49 10.22 -11.41 2.32
C THR A 49 9.45 -10.68 1.22
N PHE A 50 8.78 -9.62 1.63
CA PHE A 50 7.98 -8.72 0.82
C PHE A 50 8.48 -7.28 1.02
N TRP A 51 7.72 -6.30 0.53
CA TRP A 51 7.98 -4.89 0.76
C TRP A 51 6.72 -4.06 0.57
N TYR A 52 6.73 -2.86 1.12
CA TYR A 52 5.69 -1.87 0.91
C TYR A 52 6.28 -0.64 0.21
N HIS A 53 5.45 0.03 -0.57
CA HIS A 53 5.85 1.28 -1.22
C HIS A 53 4.66 2.18 -1.49
N SER A 54 4.93 3.48 -1.69
CA SER A 54 3.90 4.36 -2.22
C SER A 54 3.47 3.89 -3.60
N ASN A 55 2.17 3.82 -3.85
CA ASN A 55 1.65 3.49 -5.17
C ASN A 55 0.77 4.61 -5.72
N LEU A 56 1.29 5.83 -5.56
CA LEU A 56 0.79 7.06 -6.16
C LEU A 56 1.87 7.66 -7.08
N SER A 57 1.66 7.55 -8.40
CA SER A 57 2.61 8.04 -9.41
C SER A 57 4.03 7.49 -9.12
N ILE A 58 5.06 8.33 -9.18
CA ILE A 58 6.46 7.98 -8.93
C ILE A 58 6.90 8.21 -7.48
N GLN A 59 5.97 8.46 -6.54
CA GLN A 59 6.29 8.91 -5.18
C GLN A 59 7.16 7.92 -4.39
N TYR A 60 7.16 6.62 -4.70
CA TYR A 60 8.06 5.67 -4.03
C TYR A 60 9.54 5.92 -4.35
N CYS A 61 9.85 6.51 -5.51
CA CYS A 61 11.21 6.90 -5.89
C CYS A 61 11.76 7.99 -4.97
N ASP A 62 10.88 8.89 -4.50
CA ASP A 62 11.20 9.97 -3.59
C ASP A 62 11.51 9.49 -2.15
N GLY A 63 11.29 8.19 -1.86
CA GLY A 63 11.77 7.55 -0.64
C GLY A 63 10.73 6.74 0.13
N LEU A 64 9.45 6.82 -0.23
CA LEU A 64 8.39 6.07 0.48
C LEU A 64 8.34 4.61 0.02
N ARG A 65 9.25 3.79 0.57
CA ARG A 65 9.39 2.35 0.33
C ARG A 65 10.15 1.68 1.48
N GLY A 66 9.85 0.42 1.78
CA GLY A 66 10.56 -0.32 2.83
C GLY A 66 10.28 -1.82 2.81
N PRO A 67 11.16 -2.64 3.42
CA PRO A 67 10.96 -4.09 3.48
C PRO A 67 9.76 -4.46 4.37
N PHE A 68 9.12 -5.59 4.08
CA PHE A 68 8.01 -6.15 4.86
C PHE A 68 8.23 -7.66 5.00
N VAL A 69 8.41 -8.16 6.21
CA VAL A 69 8.70 -9.58 6.46
C VAL A 69 7.54 -10.17 7.25
N VAL A 70 7.02 -11.31 6.78
CA VAL A 70 5.96 -12.10 7.42
C VAL A 70 6.48 -13.50 7.71
#